data_AF-A0A232LVD6-F1
#
_entry.id   AF-A0A232LVD6-F1
#
_cell.length_a   1.000
_cell.length_b   1.000
_cell.length_c   1.000
_cell.angle_alpha   90.00
_cell.angle_beta   90.00
_cell.angle_gamma   90.00
#
_symmetry.space_group_name_H-M   'P 1'
#
loop_
_entity.id
_entity.type
_entity.pdbx_description
1 polymer ?
#
loop_
_entity_poly.entity_id
_entity_poly.type
_entity_poly.pdbx_seq_one_letter_code
_entity_poly.pdbx_strand_id
1 'polypeptide(L)'
;MLSSLSVNLSNARQSLVQVLNFALVLSTAFMLWKAISVATASSSPIVVVLSGSMEPAFQRGDLLFLWNRSPRAEVGEIVVYNVRGKDIPIVHRTVRTFSEEEKPKRKARTSLAVPSEPSHKLLTKGDNNIADDTELYAQGQPYLDRKEDIVGSVRGYIPGVGYVTIMLSEHPWLKTALLGIMGLMEFSELIDSPPPGIMVELADEANLYQWTVHMKGPEDSPFNGGTFLLNLDLPSAYPFKPPTVSFATKVYHPNVSNDDKGSMCLGMLKSDEWKPSSRIAAVLEFARQLLAEPMLDDAVETRIAEQFKNDRKRYEEVARDWTRRYAVGKRE
;
A
#
# COMPACT_ATOMS: atom_id res chain seq x y z
N MET A 1 -15.68 -3.61 -37.49
CA MET A 1 -16.61 -3.13 -36.44
C MET A 1 -16.94 -4.22 -35.42
N LEU A 2 -17.28 -5.45 -35.81
CA LEU A 2 -17.57 -6.51 -34.83
C LEU A 2 -16.33 -7.04 -34.07
N SER A 3 -15.15 -7.08 -34.70
CA SER A 3 -13.92 -7.51 -34.00
C SER A 3 -13.34 -6.45 -33.05
N SER A 4 -13.52 -5.16 -33.33
CA SER A 4 -13.11 -4.08 -32.43
C SER A 4 -14.03 -3.98 -31.19
N LEU A 5 -15.31 -4.33 -31.35
CA LEU A 5 -16.23 -4.50 -30.21
C LEU A 5 -15.86 -5.71 -29.35
N SER A 6 -15.44 -6.84 -29.94
CA SER A 6 -15.04 -8.02 -29.17
C SER A 6 -13.73 -7.84 -28.40
N VAL A 7 -12.75 -7.11 -28.98
CA VAL A 7 -11.47 -6.78 -28.31
C VAL A 7 -11.68 -5.76 -27.18
N ASN A 8 -12.51 -4.74 -27.39
CA ASN A 8 -12.86 -3.80 -26.32
C ASN A 8 -13.67 -4.47 -25.20
N LEU A 9 -14.55 -5.42 -25.51
CA LEU A 9 -15.25 -6.21 -24.49
C LEU A 9 -14.31 -7.18 -23.76
N SER A 10 -13.32 -7.79 -24.43
CA SER A 10 -12.35 -8.66 -23.76
C SER A 10 -11.42 -7.87 -22.83
N ASN A 11 -10.99 -6.68 -23.25
CA ASN A 11 -10.20 -5.76 -22.43
C ASN A 11 -11.02 -5.22 -21.26
N ALA A 12 -12.27 -4.78 -21.51
CA ALA A 12 -13.16 -4.33 -20.44
C ALA A 12 -13.49 -5.45 -19.44
N ARG A 13 -13.64 -6.70 -19.92
CA ARG A 13 -13.82 -7.87 -19.05
C ARG A 13 -12.56 -8.15 -18.24
N GLN A 14 -11.37 -8.05 -18.84
CA GLN A 14 -10.10 -8.25 -18.13
C GLN A 14 -9.88 -7.17 -17.07
N SER A 15 -10.05 -5.89 -17.42
CA SER A 15 -9.98 -4.78 -16.45
C SER A 15 -11.04 -4.92 -15.36
N LEU A 16 -12.26 -5.33 -15.70
CA LEU A 16 -13.30 -5.62 -14.70
C LEU A 16 -12.89 -6.77 -13.78
N VAL A 17 -12.32 -7.86 -14.32
CA VAL A 17 -11.81 -8.99 -13.53
C VAL A 17 -10.67 -8.55 -12.61
N GLN A 18 -9.77 -7.68 -13.07
CA GLN A 18 -8.70 -7.13 -12.24
C GLN A 18 -9.24 -6.24 -11.12
N VAL A 19 -10.16 -5.32 -11.44
CA VAL A 19 -10.85 -4.49 -10.46
C VAL A 19 -11.59 -5.36 -9.45
N LEU A 20 -12.27 -6.41 -9.90
CA LEU A 20 -12.96 -7.36 -9.03
C LEU A 20 -11.99 -8.16 -8.16
N ASN A 21 -10.84 -8.59 -8.69
CA ASN A 21 -9.83 -9.28 -7.90
C ASN A 21 -9.18 -8.37 -6.86
N PHE A 22 -8.87 -7.13 -7.23
CA PHE A 22 -8.36 -6.13 -6.30
C PHE A 22 -9.40 -5.81 -5.22
N ALA A 23 -10.66 -5.59 -5.61
CA ALA A 23 -11.77 -5.42 -4.68
C ALA A 23 -11.99 -6.67 -3.82
N LEU A 24 -11.76 -7.88 -4.35
CA LEU A 24 -11.83 -9.12 -3.59
C LEU A 24 -10.72 -9.19 -2.53
N VAL A 25 -9.48 -8.80 -2.87
CA VAL A 25 -8.37 -8.75 -1.89
C VAL A 25 -8.66 -7.73 -0.79
N LEU A 26 -9.08 -6.52 -1.15
CA LEU A 26 -9.43 -5.49 -0.15
C LEU A 26 -10.64 -5.90 0.69
N SER A 27 -11.68 -6.47 0.07
CA SER A 27 -12.87 -6.91 0.77
C SER A 27 -12.60 -8.13 1.65
N THR A 28 -11.75 -9.07 1.25
CA THR A 28 -11.36 -10.21 2.10
C THR A 28 -10.57 -9.76 3.31
N ALA A 29 -9.61 -8.84 3.14
CA ALA A 29 -8.89 -8.23 4.27
C ALA A 29 -9.83 -7.47 5.21
N PHE A 30 -10.74 -6.66 4.66
CA PHE A 30 -11.76 -5.93 5.43
C PHE A 30 -12.74 -6.87 6.13
N MET A 31 -13.21 -7.91 5.45
CA MET A 31 -14.11 -8.93 6.00
C MET A 31 -13.42 -9.70 7.11
N LEU A 32 -12.14 -10.05 6.96
CA LEU A 32 -11.36 -10.68 8.02
C LEU A 32 -11.28 -9.76 9.24
N TRP A 33 -10.92 -8.49 9.05
CA TRP A 33 -10.87 -7.50 10.13
C TRP A 33 -12.21 -7.36 10.83
N LYS A 34 -13.31 -7.20 10.07
CA LYS A 34 -14.66 -7.09 10.62
C LYS A 34 -15.14 -8.38 11.28
N ALA A 35 -14.79 -9.55 10.75
CA ALA A 35 -15.09 -10.83 11.36
C ALA A 35 -14.39 -10.93 12.72
N ILE A 36 -13.13 -10.52 12.83
CA ILE A 36 -12.41 -10.45 14.11
C ILE A 36 -13.08 -9.43 15.05
N SER A 37 -13.40 -8.22 14.58
CA SER A 37 -14.12 -7.21 15.38
C SER A 37 -15.45 -7.72 15.93
N VAL A 38 -16.24 -8.42 15.11
CA VAL A 38 -17.51 -9.02 15.54
C VAL A 38 -17.26 -10.20 16.49
N ALA A 39 -16.28 -11.04 16.20
CA ALA A 39 -15.92 -12.18 17.04
C ALA A 39 -15.48 -11.73 18.44
N THR A 40 -14.69 -10.66 18.55
CA THR A 40 -14.24 -10.11 19.84
C THR A 40 -15.23 -9.10 20.45
N ALA A 41 -16.25 -8.68 19.70
CA ALA A 41 -17.15 -7.57 20.02
C ALA A 41 -16.42 -6.23 20.27
N SER A 42 -15.26 -6.05 19.61
CA SER A 42 -14.42 -4.86 19.75
C SER A 42 -14.29 -4.12 18.43
N SER A 43 -14.39 -2.78 18.47
CA SER A 43 -14.14 -1.92 17.29
C SER A 43 -12.68 -1.96 16.85
N SER A 44 -11.75 -2.21 17.79
CA SER A 44 -10.32 -2.34 17.54
C SER A 44 -9.78 -3.58 18.28
N PRO A 45 -9.92 -4.79 17.71
CA PRO A 45 -9.54 -6.04 18.38
C PRO A 45 -8.04 -6.17 18.66
N ILE A 46 -7.21 -5.35 18.01
CA ILE A 46 -5.76 -5.33 18.16
C ILE A 46 -5.33 -3.88 18.40
N VAL A 47 -4.47 -3.65 19.40
CA VAL A 47 -3.90 -2.32 19.70
C VAL A 47 -2.42 -2.44 20.06
N VAL A 48 -1.66 -1.37 19.87
CA VAL A 48 -0.23 -1.31 20.21
C VAL A 48 -0.02 -0.37 21.39
N VAL A 49 0.81 -0.78 22.35
CA VAL A 49 1.19 0.04 23.50
C VAL A 49 2.17 1.13 23.06
N LEU A 50 1.82 2.38 23.29
CA LEU A 50 2.60 3.55 22.85
C LEU A 50 3.42 4.19 23.98
N SER A 51 3.11 3.91 25.25
CA SER A 51 3.72 4.53 26.43
C SER A 51 4.08 3.49 27.50
N GLY A 52 4.93 3.89 28.46
CA GLY A 52 5.35 3.05 29.59
C GLY A 52 4.45 3.14 30.84
N SER A 53 3.20 3.65 30.72
CA SER A 53 2.30 3.77 31.89
C SER A 53 1.84 2.43 32.45
N MET A 54 2.01 1.35 31.68
CA MET A 54 1.65 -0.01 32.04
C MET A 54 2.82 -0.88 32.48
N GLU A 55 4.01 -0.32 32.68
CA GLU A 55 5.14 -1.09 33.21
C GLU A 55 4.87 -1.51 34.67
N PRO A 56 5.25 -2.74 35.07
CA PRO A 56 5.98 -3.76 34.31
C PRO A 56 5.09 -4.71 33.48
N ALA A 57 3.76 -4.58 33.52
CA ALA A 57 2.85 -5.52 32.88
C ALA A 57 2.93 -5.50 31.35
N PHE A 58 3.02 -4.31 30.76
CA PHE A 58 3.24 -4.11 29.33
C PHE A 58 4.27 -3.03 29.07
N GLN A 59 5.05 -3.23 28.02
CA GLN A 59 6.05 -2.28 27.57
C GLN A 59 5.59 -1.60 26.27
N ARG A 60 6.15 -0.43 25.99
CA ARG A 60 5.99 0.22 24.68
C ARG A 60 6.38 -0.76 23.58
N GLY A 61 5.55 -0.84 22.53
CA GLY A 61 5.73 -1.78 21.43
C GLY A 61 5.05 -3.14 21.60
N ASP A 62 4.42 -3.43 22.74
CA ASP A 62 3.62 -4.65 22.89
C ASP A 62 2.33 -4.55 22.07
N LEU A 63 1.99 -5.62 21.34
CA LEU A 63 0.76 -5.73 20.55
C LEU A 63 -0.26 -6.53 21.36
N LEU A 64 -1.38 -5.90 21.70
CA LEU A 64 -2.41 -6.45 22.59
C LEU A 64 -3.63 -6.94 21.79
N PHE A 65 -4.17 -8.08 22.20
CA PHE A 65 -5.42 -8.64 21.69
C PHE A 65 -6.56 -8.40 22.67
N LEU A 66 -7.64 -7.81 22.16
CA LEU A 66 -8.78 -7.37 22.96
C LEU A 66 -9.97 -8.30 22.81
N TRP A 67 -10.70 -8.45 23.91
CA TRP A 67 -11.94 -9.20 23.98
C TRP A 67 -12.97 -8.40 24.77
N ASN A 68 -14.15 -8.19 24.19
CA ASN A 68 -15.17 -7.31 24.74
C ASN A 68 -16.52 -7.99 24.97
N ARG A 69 -16.62 -9.32 24.86
CA ARG A 69 -17.88 -10.05 25.10
C ARG A 69 -18.23 -10.26 26.57
N SER A 70 -17.30 -10.02 27.48
CA SER A 70 -17.56 -10.16 28.91
C SER A 70 -18.50 -9.05 29.38
N PRO A 71 -19.64 -9.35 30.03
CA PRO A 71 -20.63 -8.34 30.42
C PRO A 71 -20.12 -7.40 31.52
N ARG A 72 -19.06 -7.80 32.22
CA ARG A 72 -18.43 -7.04 33.30
C ARG A 72 -16.91 -7.09 33.12
N ALA A 73 -16.24 -6.04 33.56
CA ALA A 73 -14.79 -6.05 33.77
C ALA A 73 -14.54 -6.22 35.27
N GLU A 74 -13.61 -7.10 35.64
CA GLU A 74 -13.27 -7.37 37.03
C GLU A 74 -12.13 -6.46 37.51
N VAL A 75 -12.04 -6.28 38.84
CA VAL A 75 -10.90 -5.58 39.44
C VAL A 75 -9.63 -6.36 39.12
N GLY A 76 -8.61 -5.64 38.63
CA GLY A 76 -7.35 -6.23 38.17
C GLY A 76 -7.30 -6.50 36.67
N GLU A 77 -8.42 -6.46 35.94
CA GLU A 77 -8.40 -6.58 34.47
C GLU A 77 -7.74 -5.37 33.82
N ILE A 78 -6.95 -5.60 32.78
CA ILE A 78 -6.41 -4.53 31.95
C ILE A 78 -7.38 -4.27 30.81
N VAL A 79 -7.85 -3.04 30.72
CA VAL A 79 -8.86 -2.61 29.75
C VAL A 79 -8.29 -1.53 28.85
N VAL A 80 -8.77 -1.53 27.63
CA VAL A 80 -8.53 -0.45 26.66
C VAL A 80 -9.80 0.36 26.56
N TYR A 81 -9.69 1.67 26.74
CA TYR A 81 -10.83 2.57 26.76
C TYR A 81 -10.57 3.83 25.96
N ASN A 82 -11.65 4.39 25.43
CA ASN A 82 -11.64 5.68 24.77
C ASN A 82 -12.02 6.76 25.77
N VAL A 83 -11.39 7.91 25.66
CA VAL A 83 -11.80 9.12 26.39
C VAL A 83 -12.49 10.04 25.40
N ARG A 84 -13.63 10.62 25.80
CA ARG A 84 -14.39 11.55 24.94
C ARG A 84 -13.51 12.75 24.59
N GLY A 85 -13.35 13.02 23.29
CA GLY A 85 -12.51 14.11 22.79
C GLY A 85 -11.02 13.80 22.71
N LYS A 86 -10.60 12.54 22.90
CA LYS A 86 -9.24 12.06 22.63
C LYS A 86 -9.27 10.98 21.55
N ASP A 87 -8.31 11.05 20.62
CA ASP A 87 -8.23 10.13 19.48
C ASP A 87 -7.46 8.84 19.79
N ILE A 88 -6.64 8.86 20.84
CA ILE A 88 -5.76 7.74 21.21
C ILE A 88 -6.38 7.00 22.41
N PRO A 89 -6.70 5.69 22.28
CA PRO A 89 -7.20 4.89 23.39
C PRO A 89 -6.12 4.70 24.45
N ILE A 90 -6.55 4.54 25.70
CA ILE A 90 -5.67 4.34 26.85
C ILE A 90 -5.82 2.90 27.34
N VAL A 91 -4.69 2.28 27.68
CA VAL A 91 -4.63 0.90 28.19
C VAL A 91 -4.27 0.98 29.67
N HIS A 92 -5.19 0.71 30.59
CA HIS A 92 -4.90 0.73 32.03
C HIS A 92 -5.64 -0.36 32.82
N ARG A 93 -5.22 -0.59 34.06
CA ARG A 93 -5.81 -1.61 34.94
C ARG A 93 -7.03 -1.07 35.66
N THR A 94 -8.09 -1.87 35.68
CA THR A 94 -9.28 -1.59 36.49
C THR A 94 -8.94 -1.74 37.97
N VAL A 95 -9.01 -0.65 38.73
CA VAL A 95 -8.74 -0.65 40.17
C VAL A 95 -10.01 -0.81 41.01
N ARG A 96 -11.14 -0.27 40.53
CA ARG A 96 -12.43 -0.38 41.21
C ARG A 96 -13.57 -0.49 40.21
N THR A 97 -14.58 -1.26 40.60
CA THR A 97 -15.83 -1.41 39.87
C THR A 97 -16.98 -0.96 40.77
N PHE A 98 -17.96 -0.28 40.18
CA PHE A 98 -19.16 0.15 40.87
C PHE A 98 -20.37 -0.44 40.15
N SER A 99 -21.12 -1.31 40.84
CA SER A 99 -22.43 -1.77 40.40
C SER A 99 -23.50 -0.84 40.95
N GLU A 100 -24.37 -0.31 40.09
CA GLU A 100 -25.60 0.35 40.54
C GLU A 100 -26.61 -0.68 41.07
N GLU A 101 -26.30 -1.33 42.20
CA GLU A 101 -27.32 -2.00 43.03
C GLU A 101 -27.27 -1.36 44.43
N GLU A 102 -28.46 -0.98 44.91
CA GLU A 102 -28.78 -0.30 46.19
C GLU A 102 -28.74 1.24 46.24
N LYS A 103 -29.71 1.88 45.58
CA LYS A 103 -30.35 3.06 46.20
C LYS A 103 -31.51 2.58 47.10
N PRO A 104 -31.58 2.94 48.39
CA PRO A 104 -32.74 2.63 49.21
C PRO A 104 -33.96 3.35 48.63
N LYS A 105 -35.07 2.60 48.46
CA LYS A 105 -36.32 3.07 47.85
C LYS A 105 -36.85 4.35 48.53
N ARG A 106 -36.55 5.53 47.99
CA ARG A 106 -37.40 6.71 48.20
C ARG A 106 -38.58 6.61 47.25
N LYS A 107 -39.77 6.44 47.82
CA LYS A 107 -41.05 6.40 47.11
C LYS A 107 -41.20 7.65 46.23
N ALA A 108 -41.15 7.48 44.91
CA ALA A 108 -41.61 8.48 43.95
C ALA A 108 -42.22 7.79 42.73
N ARG A 109 -43.27 8.43 42.23
CA ARG A 109 -44.37 7.96 41.38
C ARG A 109 -43.96 7.51 39.98
N THR A 110 -44.67 6.47 39.53
CA THR A 110 -45.09 6.16 38.15
C THR A 110 -44.44 6.94 37.00
N SER A 111 -43.48 6.29 36.34
CA SER A 111 -43.32 6.35 34.88
C SER A 111 -42.90 4.95 34.41
N LEU A 112 -43.42 4.50 33.25
CA LEU A 112 -42.95 3.28 32.59
C LEU A 112 -41.51 3.51 32.13
N ALA A 113 -40.55 3.27 33.01
CA ALA A 113 -39.15 3.18 32.64
C ALA A 113 -38.88 1.76 32.15
N VAL A 114 -38.45 1.64 30.89
CA VAL A 114 -37.79 0.44 30.37
C VAL A 114 -36.67 0.08 31.35
N PRO A 115 -36.48 -1.19 31.77
CA PRO A 115 -35.39 -1.54 32.65
C PRO A 115 -34.06 -1.19 31.96
N SER A 116 -33.39 -0.13 32.41
CA SER A 116 -32.02 0.15 32.02
C SER A 116 -31.14 -0.90 32.68
N GLU A 117 -30.38 -1.65 31.88
CA GLU A 117 -29.36 -2.57 32.40
C GLU A 117 -28.46 -1.83 33.41
N PRO A 118 -28.01 -2.50 34.49
CA PRO A 118 -27.15 -1.88 35.49
C PRO A 118 -25.88 -1.34 34.82
N SER A 119 -25.68 -0.01 34.91
CA SER A 119 -24.45 0.61 34.41
C SER A 119 -23.27 0.20 35.29
N HIS A 120 -22.30 -0.46 34.67
CA HIS A 120 -21.08 -0.90 35.36
C HIS A 120 -20.01 0.18 35.17
N LYS A 121 -19.78 0.95 36.23
CA LYS A 121 -18.81 2.06 36.23
C LYS A 121 -17.44 1.56 36.69
N LEU A 122 -16.39 2.04 36.04
CA LEU A 122 -15.03 1.59 36.24
C LEU A 122 -14.13 2.79 36.60
N LEU A 123 -13.18 2.52 37.50
CA LEU A 123 -12.04 3.39 37.78
C LEU A 123 -10.78 2.63 37.36
N THR A 124 -9.94 3.26 36.54
CA THR A 124 -8.70 2.68 36.04
C THR A 124 -7.48 3.43 36.57
N LYS A 125 -6.34 2.77 36.50
CA LYS A 125 -5.03 3.32 36.81
C LYS A 125 -3.94 2.60 36.00
N GLY A 126 -3.00 3.35 35.45
CA GLY A 126 -1.76 2.78 34.91
C GLY A 126 -0.90 2.13 36.00
N ASP A 127 -0.34 0.96 35.71
CA ASP A 127 0.47 0.21 36.68
C ASP A 127 1.67 1.02 37.19
N ASN A 128 2.26 1.85 36.32
CA ASN A 128 3.39 2.73 36.63
C ASN A 128 2.97 4.16 37.05
N ASN A 129 1.67 4.47 37.10
CA ASN A 129 1.19 5.80 37.50
C ASN A 129 1.12 5.92 39.04
N ILE A 130 1.21 7.14 39.58
CA ILE A 130 1.07 7.38 41.04
C ILE A 130 -0.41 7.52 41.42
N ALA A 131 -1.16 8.30 40.63
CA ALA A 131 -2.59 8.54 40.83
C ALA A 131 -3.45 7.65 39.91
N ASP A 132 -4.77 7.66 40.15
CA ASP A 132 -5.75 7.06 39.25
C ASP A 132 -5.99 7.93 38.01
N ASP A 133 -6.73 7.40 37.04
CA ASP A 133 -6.89 8.02 35.73
C ASP A 133 -7.97 9.11 35.68
N THR A 134 -8.49 9.56 36.83
CA THR A 134 -9.58 10.55 36.86
C THR A 134 -9.24 11.85 36.13
N GLU A 135 -7.98 12.27 36.16
CA GLU A 135 -7.47 13.45 35.43
C GLU A 135 -7.34 13.20 33.91
N LEU A 136 -7.27 11.94 33.49
CA LEU A 136 -7.18 11.56 32.08
C LEU A 136 -8.55 11.49 31.41
N TYR A 137 -9.62 11.36 32.18
CA TYR A 137 -11.00 11.30 31.67
C TYR A 137 -11.46 12.65 31.13
N ALA A 138 -12.59 12.64 30.41
CA ALA A 138 -13.17 13.87 29.90
C ALA A 138 -13.75 14.72 31.04
N GLN A 139 -13.87 16.03 30.82
CA GLN A 139 -14.44 16.93 31.80
C GLN A 139 -15.89 16.52 32.14
N GLY A 140 -16.16 16.25 33.42
CA GLY A 140 -17.46 15.76 33.88
C GLY A 140 -17.67 14.25 33.77
N GLN A 141 -16.64 13.47 33.42
CA GLN A 141 -16.63 12.01 33.39
C GLN A 141 -15.82 11.47 34.59
N PRO A 142 -16.43 11.28 35.78
CA PRO A 142 -15.71 10.79 36.96
C PRO A 142 -15.37 9.28 36.90
N TYR A 143 -16.06 8.53 36.05
CA TYR A 143 -15.91 7.08 35.86
C TYR A 143 -16.10 6.72 34.40
N LEU A 144 -15.54 5.59 33.99
CA LEU A 144 -15.75 5.00 32.67
C LEU A 144 -16.98 4.08 32.70
N ASP A 145 -17.80 4.13 31.67
CA ASP A 145 -18.90 3.18 31.48
C ASP A 145 -18.40 1.94 30.72
N ARG A 146 -18.68 0.75 31.26
CA ARG A 146 -18.26 -0.53 30.65
C ARG A 146 -18.79 -0.72 29.23
N LYS A 147 -19.97 -0.22 28.91
CA LYS A 147 -20.66 -0.43 27.62
C LYS A 147 -20.27 0.63 26.60
N GLU A 148 -20.11 1.88 27.04
CA GLU A 148 -19.83 3.01 26.15
C GLU A 148 -18.33 3.25 25.92
N ASP A 149 -17.53 3.24 26.98
CA ASP A 149 -16.16 3.75 26.93
C ASP A 149 -15.10 2.65 26.71
N ILE A 150 -15.42 1.39 27.07
CA ILE A 150 -14.48 0.26 26.99
C ILE A 150 -14.48 -0.36 25.59
N VAL A 151 -13.30 -0.35 24.95
CA VAL A 151 -13.03 -0.98 23.66
C VAL A 151 -12.87 -2.50 23.81
N GLY A 152 -12.27 -2.95 24.91
CA GLY A 152 -12.17 -4.36 25.30
C GLY A 152 -11.14 -4.61 26.40
N SER A 153 -11.22 -5.79 27.02
CA SER A 153 -10.23 -6.28 27.98
C SER A 153 -9.11 -7.02 27.26
N VAL A 154 -7.87 -6.82 27.70
CA VAL A 154 -6.70 -7.51 27.13
C VAL A 154 -6.73 -8.99 27.50
N ARG A 155 -6.62 -9.89 26.51
CA ARG A 155 -6.62 -11.35 26.71
C ARG A 155 -5.33 -12.03 26.27
N GLY A 156 -4.49 -11.34 25.53
CA GLY A 156 -3.19 -11.82 25.10
C GLY A 156 -2.38 -10.68 24.52
N TYR A 157 -1.08 -10.91 24.36
CA TYR A 157 -0.19 -9.95 23.73
C TYR A 157 1.00 -10.63 23.08
N ILE A 158 1.64 -9.93 22.15
CA ILE A 158 2.93 -10.32 21.58
C ILE A 158 3.92 -9.19 21.88
N PRO A 159 5.03 -9.48 22.59
CA PRO A 159 5.97 -8.44 22.99
C PRO A 159 6.73 -7.86 21.79
N GLY A 160 6.93 -6.54 21.81
CA GLY A 160 7.84 -5.82 20.89
C GLY A 160 7.45 -5.72 19.41
N VAL A 161 6.44 -6.45 18.90
CA VAL A 161 6.04 -6.39 17.47
C VAL A 161 5.60 -4.99 17.04
N GLY A 162 4.95 -4.26 17.93
CA GLY A 162 4.51 -2.89 17.71
C GLY A 162 5.65 -1.91 17.45
N TYR A 163 6.91 -2.22 17.83
CA TYR A 163 8.04 -1.36 17.48
C TYR A 163 8.20 -1.21 15.98
N VAL A 164 7.86 -2.21 15.17
CA VAL A 164 7.89 -2.09 13.70
C VAL A 164 6.95 -0.97 13.24
N THR A 165 5.73 -0.96 13.75
CA THR A 165 4.74 0.07 13.40
C THR A 165 5.11 1.45 13.95
N ILE A 166 5.64 1.50 15.18
CA ILE A 166 6.06 2.74 15.84
C ILE A 166 7.24 3.36 15.09
N MET A 167 8.27 2.57 14.78
CA MET A 167 9.47 3.02 14.06
C MET A 167 9.11 3.55 12.67
N LEU A 168 8.24 2.87 11.92
CA LEU A 168 7.79 3.35 10.62
C LEU A 168 7.02 4.68 10.69
N SER A 169 6.29 4.93 11.77
CA SER A 169 5.55 6.17 11.99
C SER A 169 6.45 7.31 12.48
N GLU A 170 7.41 7.02 13.37
CA GLU A 170 8.26 8.01 14.03
C GLU A 170 9.49 8.40 13.19
N HIS A 171 9.86 7.56 12.24
CA HIS A 171 11.01 7.78 11.37
C HIS A 171 10.61 7.69 9.90
N PRO A 172 10.12 8.79 9.31
CA PRO A 172 9.81 8.83 7.87
C PRO A 172 11.00 8.43 6.99
N TRP A 173 12.24 8.63 7.47
CA TRP A 173 13.46 8.22 6.77
C TRP A 173 13.61 6.69 6.66
N LEU A 174 13.03 5.89 7.57
CA LEU A 174 13.04 4.43 7.47
C LEU A 174 12.24 3.97 6.26
N LYS A 175 11.14 4.66 5.94
CA LYS A 175 10.39 4.38 4.71
C LYS A 175 11.25 4.62 3.48
N THR A 176 11.96 5.75 3.41
CA THR A 176 12.88 6.03 2.30
C THR A 176 14.06 5.05 2.24
N ALA A 177 14.58 4.62 3.39
CA ALA A 177 15.64 3.62 3.45
C ALA A 177 15.17 2.24 2.95
N LEU A 178 13.98 1.80 3.36
CA LEU A 178 13.34 0.58 2.84
C LEU A 178 13.15 0.64 1.33
N LEU A 179 12.68 1.77 0.81
CA LEU A 179 12.54 1.97 -0.64
C LEU A 179 13.89 1.95 -1.35
N GLY A 180 14.91 2.58 -0.77
CA GLY A 180 16.28 2.53 -1.28
C GLY A 180 16.83 1.10 -1.31
N ILE A 181 16.63 0.32 -0.23
CA ILE A 181 17.04 -1.09 -0.17
C ILE A 181 16.29 -1.91 -1.24
N MET A 182 14.98 -1.73 -1.39
CA MET A 182 14.21 -2.42 -2.43
C MET A 182 14.69 -2.07 -3.83
N GLY A 183 14.93 -0.78 -4.11
CA GLY A 183 15.50 -0.32 -5.37
C GLY A 183 16.89 -0.90 -5.64
N LEU A 184 17.76 -0.93 -4.62
CA LEU A 184 19.09 -1.53 -4.71
C LEU A 184 19.04 -3.05 -4.94
N MET A 185 18.10 -3.75 -4.30
CA MET A 185 17.92 -5.19 -4.51
C MET A 185 17.46 -5.49 -5.94
N GLU A 186 16.46 -4.76 -6.45
CA GLU A 186 16.03 -4.88 -7.85
C GLU A 186 17.15 -4.52 -8.83
N PHE A 187 17.92 -3.46 -8.54
CA PHE A 187 19.07 -3.07 -9.35
C PHE A 187 20.17 -4.14 -9.35
N SER A 188 20.48 -4.73 -8.18
CA SER A 188 21.43 -5.83 -8.06
C SER A 188 20.98 -7.06 -8.83
N GLU A 189 19.68 -7.40 -8.79
CA GLU A 189 19.13 -8.52 -9.58
C GLU A 189 19.33 -8.28 -11.10
N LEU A 190 19.14 -7.05 -11.56
CA LEU A 190 19.35 -6.68 -12.97
C LEU A 190 20.82 -6.71 -13.39
N ILE A 191 21.76 -6.42 -12.48
CA ILE A 191 23.21 -6.56 -12.75
C ILE A 191 23.63 -8.03 -12.77
N ASP A 192 23.14 -8.81 -11.81
CA ASP A 192 23.53 -10.22 -11.66
C ASP A 192 22.89 -11.11 -12.74
N SER A 193 21.68 -10.76 -13.19
CA SER A 193 20.90 -11.53 -14.18
C SER A 193 20.16 -10.61 -15.14
N PRO A 194 20.88 -9.86 -16.00
CA PRO A 194 20.28 -8.93 -16.94
C PRO A 194 19.44 -9.67 -18.00
N PRO A 195 18.27 -9.14 -18.40
CA PRO A 195 17.53 -9.65 -19.54
C PRO A 195 18.37 -9.61 -20.83
N PRO A 196 18.17 -10.56 -21.77
CA PRO A 196 18.95 -10.62 -23.00
C PRO A 196 18.93 -9.31 -23.80
N GLY A 197 20.11 -8.73 -24.01
CA GLY A 197 20.28 -7.50 -24.78
C GLY A 197 19.91 -6.23 -24.02
N ILE A 198 19.73 -6.28 -22.70
CA ILE A 198 19.45 -5.13 -21.84
C ILE A 198 20.58 -5.01 -20.83
N MET A 199 21.13 -3.80 -20.67
CA MET A 199 22.03 -3.46 -19.57
C MET A 199 21.47 -2.25 -18.84
N VAL A 200 21.67 -2.20 -17.52
CA VAL A 200 21.12 -1.16 -16.66
C VAL A 200 22.25 -0.56 -15.83
N GLU A 201 22.28 0.76 -15.78
CA GLU A 201 23.25 1.55 -15.04
C GLU A 201 22.52 2.63 -14.23
N LEU A 202 23.13 3.11 -13.16
CA LEU A 202 22.60 4.28 -12.45
C LEU A 202 22.89 5.54 -13.28
N ALA A 203 21.90 6.42 -13.41
CA ALA A 203 22.11 7.70 -14.08
C ALA A 203 23.02 8.64 -13.26
N ASP A 204 22.97 8.52 -11.93
CA ASP A 204 23.82 9.20 -10.97
C ASP A 204 24.03 8.28 -9.76
N GLU A 205 25.28 8.06 -9.34
CA GLU A 205 25.62 7.25 -8.16
C GLU A 205 24.97 7.79 -6.87
N ALA A 206 24.67 9.09 -6.81
CA ALA A 206 23.97 9.72 -5.70
C ALA A 206 22.43 9.52 -5.76
N ASN A 207 21.88 9.13 -6.91
CA ASN A 207 20.44 8.99 -7.12
C ASN A 207 20.04 7.57 -7.54
N LEU A 208 19.74 6.74 -6.54
CA LEU A 208 19.30 5.35 -6.72
C LEU A 208 17.92 5.19 -7.39
N TYR A 209 17.19 6.28 -7.64
CA TYR A 209 15.85 6.25 -8.24
C TYR A 209 15.86 6.45 -9.75
N GLN A 210 17.00 6.85 -10.36
CA GLN A 210 17.10 7.14 -11.78
C GLN A 210 18.12 6.25 -12.46
N TRP A 211 17.66 5.44 -13.39
CA TRP A 211 18.48 4.45 -14.08
C TRP A 211 18.52 4.75 -15.58
N THR A 212 19.69 4.51 -16.16
CA THR A 212 19.90 4.53 -17.61
C THR A 212 19.94 3.09 -18.10
N VAL A 213 19.07 2.79 -19.07
CA VAL A 213 18.94 1.44 -19.63
C VAL A 213 19.43 1.45 -21.08
N HIS A 214 20.38 0.57 -21.37
CA HIS A 214 20.90 0.32 -22.71
C HIS A 214 20.21 -0.92 -23.28
N MET A 215 19.31 -0.72 -24.24
CA MET A 215 18.52 -1.80 -24.82
C MET A 215 18.90 -2.04 -26.28
N LYS A 216 19.38 -3.25 -26.60
CA LYS A 216 19.62 -3.69 -27.97
C LYS A 216 18.29 -3.98 -28.67
N GLY A 217 18.16 -3.45 -29.88
CA GLY A 217 17.00 -3.70 -30.74
C GLY A 217 16.80 -5.20 -31.00
N PRO A 218 15.55 -5.68 -31.08
CA PRO A 218 15.25 -7.09 -31.40
C PRO A 218 15.80 -7.51 -32.77
N GLU A 219 16.32 -8.74 -32.89
CA GLU A 219 17.01 -9.24 -34.09
C GLU A 219 16.08 -9.33 -35.32
N ASP A 220 14.80 -9.67 -35.11
CA ASP A 220 13.78 -9.81 -36.15
C ASP A 220 12.97 -8.53 -36.39
N SER A 221 13.55 -7.36 -36.12
CA SER A 221 12.87 -6.06 -36.21
C SER A 221 13.67 -5.03 -37.02
N PRO A 222 13.05 -3.94 -37.52
CA PRO A 222 13.78 -2.83 -38.14
C PRO A 222 14.72 -2.09 -37.17
N PHE A 223 14.71 -2.46 -35.89
CA PHE A 223 15.56 -1.92 -34.83
C PHE A 223 16.82 -2.77 -34.59
N ASN A 224 16.97 -3.91 -35.28
CA ASN A 224 18.15 -4.78 -35.18
C ASN A 224 19.45 -3.98 -35.45
N GLY A 225 20.48 -4.27 -34.65
CA GLY A 225 21.77 -3.59 -34.70
C GLY A 225 21.80 -2.21 -34.02
N GLY A 226 20.65 -1.67 -33.61
CA GLY A 226 20.55 -0.44 -32.81
C GLY A 226 20.68 -0.70 -31.31
N THR A 227 21.18 0.30 -30.58
CA THR A 227 21.14 0.39 -29.12
C THR A 227 20.38 1.65 -28.72
N PHE A 228 19.31 1.46 -27.95
CA PHE A 228 18.41 2.53 -27.50
C PHE A 228 18.68 2.83 -26.03
N LEU A 229 18.86 4.10 -25.73
CA LEU A 229 18.95 4.61 -24.35
C LEU A 229 17.55 4.90 -23.85
N LEU A 230 17.21 4.32 -22.70
CA LEU A 230 15.96 4.53 -21.99
C LEU A 230 16.27 5.12 -20.61
N ASN A 231 15.40 6.01 -20.16
CA ASN A 231 15.38 6.53 -18.80
C ASN A 231 14.33 5.77 -18.01
N LEU A 232 14.71 5.24 -16.85
CA LEU A 232 13.80 4.61 -15.89
C LEU A 232 13.83 5.39 -14.59
N ASP A 233 12.66 5.88 -14.15
CA ASP A 233 12.50 6.67 -12.93
C ASP A 233 11.58 5.93 -11.95
N LEU A 234 12.09 5.67 -10.75
CA LEU A 234 11.35 5.07 -9.65
C LEU A 234 10.68 6.17 -8.82
N PRO A 235 9.34 6.22 -8.73
CA PRO A 235 8.68 7.21 -7.90
C PRO A 235 8.94 6.97 -6.41
N SER A 236 8.80 8.01 -5.60
CA SER A 236 8.90 7.93 -4.13
C SER A 236 7.89 7.00 -3.44
N ALA A 237 6.90 6.51 -4.19
CA ALA A 237 5.90 5.54 -3.73
C ALA A 237 6.04 4.17 -4.42
N TYR A 238 7.10 3.92 -5.20
CA TYR A 238 7.44 2.59 -5.69
C TYR A 238 7.56 1.61 -4.49
N PRO A 239 7.16 0.33 -4.58
CA PRO A 239 6.52 -0.33 -5.71
C PRO A 239 4.99 -0.16 -5.75
N PHE A 240 4.40 0.67 -4.88
CA PHE A 240 2.94 0.92 -4.88
C PHE A 240 2.49 1.84 -6.01
N LYS A 241 3.42 2.59 -6.61
CA LYS A 241 3.25 3.28 -7.90
C LYS A 241 4.22 2.69 -8.94
N PRO A 242 3.81 2.58 -10.21
CA PRO A 242 4.66 2.05 -11.28
C PRO A 242 5.87 2.96 -11.53
N PRO A 243 7.00 2.39 -12.00
CA PRO A 243 8.09 3.17 -12.55
C PRO A 243 7.66 3.89 -13.84
N THR A 244 8.38 4.94 -14.21
CA THR A 244 8.23 5.58 -15.52
C THR A 244 9.37 5.17 -16.43
N VAL A 245 9.07 4.78 -17.67
CA VAL A 245 10.06 4.41 -18.67
C VAL A 245 9.87 5.28 -19.92
N SER A 246 10.95 5.92 -20.38
CA SER A 246 10.94 6.72 -21.61
C SER A 246 12.20 6.52 -22.45
N PHE A 247 12.09 6.76 -23.75
CA PHE A 247 13.20 6.69 -24.68
C PHE A 247 13.97 8.01 -24.69
N ALA A 248 15.24 7.97 -24.29
CA ALA A 248 16.17 9.07 -24.52
C ALA A 248 16.64 9.08 -25.99
N THR A 249 16.73 7.91 -26.62
CA THR A 249 17.04 7.78 -28.05
C THR A 249 15.79 7.94 -28.91
N LYS A 250 15.82 8.84 -29.90
CA LYS A 250 14.72 8.99 -30.88
C LYS A 250 14.47 7.67 -31.62
N VAL A 251 13.22 7.24 -31.65
CA VAL A 251 12.79 5.99 -32.27
C VAL A 251 11.52 6.21 -33.09
N TYR A 252 11.45 5.60 -34.27
CA TYR A 252 10.27 5.66 -35.13
C TYR A 252 9.36 4.46 -34.83
N HIS A 253 8.45 4.62 -33.86
CA HIS A 253 7.63 3.50 -33.36
C HIS A 253 6.19 3.94 -33.04
N PRO A 254 5.15 3.14 -33.35
CA PRO A 254 3.75 3.50 -33.06
C PRO A 254 3.44 3.79 -31.59
N ASN A 255 4.09 3.08 -30.65
CA ASN A 255 3.83 3.19 -29.20
C ASN A 255 4.82 4.08 -28.43
N VAL A 256 5.69 4.82 -29.12
CA VAL A 256 6.63 5.77 -28.49
C VAL A 256 6.40 7.14 -29.09
N SER A 257 6.28 8.17 -28.26
CA SER A 257 6.12 9.54 -28.75
C SER A 257 7.38 10.00 -29.49
N ASN A 258 7.17 10.79 -30.54
CA ASN A 258 8.25 11.31 -31.37
C ASN A 258 8.77 12.69 -30.91
N ASP A 259 8.44 13.10 -29.68
CA ASP A 259 8.94 14.32 -29.04
C ASP A 259 10.23 14.04 -28.26
N ASP A 260 10.87 15.09 -27.73
CA ASP A 260 12.09 14.94 -26.95
C ASP A 260 11.88 14.24 -25.59
N LYS A 261 10.62 13.93 -25.22
CA LYS A 261 10.29 13.16 -24.02
C LYS A 261 10.37 11.65 -24.26
N GLY A 262 10.16 11.19 -25.50
CA GLY A 262 10.17 9.76 -25.87
C GLY A 262 9.27 8.90 -24.98
N SER A 263 8.12 9.44 -24.56
CA SER A 263 7.20 8.76 -23.66
C SER A 263 6.67 7.49 -24.31
N MET A 264 6.76 6.39 -23.59
CA MET A 264 6.24 5.10 -24.02
C MET A 264 5.03 4.73 -23.18
N CYS A 265 3.94 4.33 -23.84
CA CYS A 265 2.79 3.76 -23.14
C CYS A 265 2.98 2.24 -23.03
N LEU A 266 3.45 1.78 -21.87
CA LEU A 266 3.46 0.35 -21.54
C LEU A 266 2.17 0.03 -20.81
N GLY A 267 1.30 -0.80 -21.41
CA GLY A 267 0.01 -1.17 -20.81
C GLY A 267 0.15 -1.66 -19.36
N MET A 268 1.19 -2.44 -19.06
CA MET A 268 1.48 -2.95 -17.70
C MET A 268 1.92 -1.89 -16.67
N LEU A 269 2.31 -0.69 -17.12
CA LEU A 269 2.66 0.44 -16.25
C LEU A 269 1.48 1.38 -16.01
N LYS A 270 0.30 1.12 -16.60
CA LYS A 270 -0.92 1.84 -16.26
C LYS A 270 -1.25 1.59 -14.78
N SER A 271 -1.75 2.60 -14.08
CA SER A 271 -1.92 2.57 -12.62
C SER A 271 -2.87 1.47 -12.11
N ASP A 272 -3.78 1.02 -12.97
CA ASP A 272 -4.75 -0.06 -12.74
C ASP A 272 -4.21 -1.46 -13.08
N GLU A 273 -3.17 -1.55 -13.91
CA GLU A 273 -2.55 -2.81 -14.35
C GLU A 273 -1.27 -3.14 -13.55
N TRP A 274 -0.60 -2.12 -13.00
CA TRP A 274 0.63 -2.27 -12.24
C TRP A 274 0.41 -3.06 -10.94
N LYS A 275 1.28 -4.04 -10.69
CA LYS A 275 1.30 -4.82 -9.45
C LYS A 275 2.61 -4.51 -8.71
N PRO A 276 2.58 -4.22 -7.40
CA PRO A 276 3.81 -4.00 -6.63
C PRO A 276 4.76 -5.20 -6.59
N SER A 277 4.29 -6.39 -6.97
CA SER A 277 5.09 -7.60 -7.12
C SER A 277 5.72 -7.77 -8.51
N SER A 278 5.45 -6.86 -9.45
CA SER A 278 6.03 -6.88 -10.80
C SER A 278 7.49 -6.45 -10.76
N ARG A 279 8.36 -7.23 -11.41
CA ARG A 279 9.81 -6.96 -11.48
C ARG A 279 10.14 -5.96 -12.59
N ILE A 280 11.19 -5.18 -12.37
CA ILE A 280 11.66 -4.23 -13.39
C ILE A 280 12.20 -4.96 -14.63
N ALA A 281 12.83 -6.12 -14.46
CA ALA A 281 13.26 -6.98 -15.57
C ALA A 281 12.12 -7.27 -16.56
N ALA A 282 10.93 -7.65 -16.05
CA ALA A 282 9.77 -7.93 -16.88
C ALA A 282 9.24 -6.66 -17.61
N VAL A 283 9.37 -5.48 -17.00
CA VAL A 283 9.03 -4.20 -17.64
C VAL A 283 9.96 -3.92 -18.82
N LEU A 284 11.25 -4.11 -18.63
CA LEU A 284 12.26 -3.88 -19.68
C LEU A 284 12.15 -4.90 -20.82
N GLU A 285 11.88 -6.17 -20.49
CA GLU A 285 11.58 -7.21 -21.48
C GLU A 285 10.34 -6.86 -22.30
N PHE A 286 9.28 -6.39 -21.63
CA PHE A 286 8.05 -5.97 -22.30
C PHE A 286 8.28 -4.75 -23.21
N ALA A 287 9.09 -3.78 -22.77
CA ALA A 287 9.49 -2.65 -23.62
C ALA A 287 10.26 -3.09 -24.86
N ARG A 288 11.16 -4.09 -24.73
CA ARG A 288 11.90 -4.68 -25.86
C ARG A 288 10.98 -5.44 -26.81
N GLN A 289 10.05 -6.22 -26.27
CA GLN A 289 9.05 -6.95 -27.07
C GLN A 289 8.15 -5.98 -27.84
N LEU A 290 7.77 -4.86 -27.24
CA LEU A 290 6.93 -3.85 -27.89
C LEU A 290 7.59 -3.26 -29.15
N LEU A 291 8.93 -3.17 -29.19
CA LEU A 291 9.66 -2.79 -30.42
C LEU A 291 9.56 -3.84 -31.53
N ALA A 292 9.51 -5.13 -31.18
CA ALA A 292 9.34 -6.19 -32.16
C ALA A 292 7.88 -6.26 -32.67
N GLU A 293 6.93 -6.13 -31.75
CA GLU A 293 5.50 -6.29 -32.00
C GLU A 293 4.70 -5.07 -31.49
N PRO A 294 4.55 -4.03 -32.33
CA PRO A 294 3.81 -2.83 -31.97
C PRO A 294 2.33 -3.11 -31.67
N MET A 295 1.81 -2.50 -30.61
CA MET A 295 0.40 -2.57 -30.21
C MET A 295 -0.39 -1.43 -30.83
N LEU A 296 -0.98 -1.65 -32.00
CA LEU A 296 -1.62 -0.58 -32.80
C LEU A 296 -2.84 0.07 -32.13
N ASP A 297 -3.55 -0.65 -31.26
CA ASP A 297 -4.73 -0.12 -30.55
C ASP A 297 -4.35 0.88 -29.45
N ASP A 298 -3.15 0.76 -28.89
CA ASP A 298 -2.57 1.66 -27.87
C ASP A 298 -1.50 2.59 -28.47
N ALA A 299 -1.55 2.86 -29.78
CA ALA A 299 -0.55 3.68 -30.45
C ALA A 299 -0.60 5.15 -29.97
N VAL A 300 0.56 5.65 -29.56
CA VAL A 300 0.76 7.06 -29.22
C VAL A 300 0.84 7.90 -30.50
N GLU A 301 1.51 7.36 -31.52
CA GLU A 301 1.71 8.00 -32.82
C GLU A 301 0.82 7.35 -33.89
N THR A 302 -0.42 7.85 -34.01
CA THR A 302 -1.45 7.30 -34.91
C THR A 302 -1.00 7.25 -36.37
N ARG A 303 -0.25 8.26 -36.84
CA ARG A 303 0.30 8.32 -38.20
C ARG A 303 1.27 7.19 -38.47
N ILE A 304 2.12 6.85 -37.50
CA ILE A 304 3.08 5.75 -37.61
C ILE A 304 2.34 4.41 -37.58
N ALA A 305 1.30 4.29 -36.75
CA ALA A 305 0.44 3.10 -36.70
C ALA A 305 -0.30 2.84 -38.02
N GLU A 306 -0.86 3.89 -38.63
CA GLU A 306 -1.51 3.81 -39.95
C GLU A 306 -0.52 3.40 -41.04
N GLN A 307 0.69 3.97 -41.03
CA GLN A 307 1.74 3.58 -41.96
C GLN A 307 2.14 2.12 -41.76
N PHE A 308 2.34 1.67 -40.52
CA PHE A 308 2.68 0.29 -40.20
C PHE A 308 1.63 -0.71 -40.70
N LYS A 309 0.35 -0.31 -40.70
CA LYS A 309 -0.79 -1.11 -41.17
C LYS A 309 -0.94 -1.11 -42.69
N ASN A 310 -0.81 0.05 -43.33
CA ASN A 310 -1.13 0.23 -44.75
C ASN A 310 0.10 0.07 -45.66
N ASP A 311 1.31 0.35 -45.16
CA ASP A 311 2.57 0.29 -45.90
C ASP A 311 3.72 -0.15 -44.99
N ARG A 312 3.72 -1.45 -44.67
CA ARG A 312 4.74 -2.06 -43.81
C ARG A 312 6.15 -1.87 -44.33
N LYS A 313 6.34 -1.96 -45.65
CA LYS A 313 7.66 -1.85 -46.28
C LYS A 313 8.23 -0.46 -46.05
N ARG A 314 7.43 0.59 -46.28
CA ARG A 314 7.87 1.97 -46.04
C ARG A 314 8.12 2.25 -44.57
N TYR A 315 7.28 1.72 -43.68
CA TYR A 315 7.53 1.81 -42.23
C TYR A 315 8.90 1.23 -41.87
N GLU A 316 9.20 0.01 -42.33
CA GLU A 316 10.48 -0.64 -42.03
C GLU A 316 11.68 0.12 -42.59
N GLU A 317 11.57 0.68 -43.80
CA GLU A 317 12.61 1.53 -44.39
C GLU A 317 12.92 2.74 -43.52
N VAL A 318 11.88 3.46 -43.06
CA VAL A 318 12.02 4.65 -42.21
C VAL A 318 12.54 4.28 -40.82
N ALA A 319 12.00 3.22 -40.21
CA ALA A 319 12.44 2.74 -38.91
C ALA A 319 13.92 2.32 -38.94
N ARG A 320 14.38 1.58 -39.96
CA ARG A 320 15.80 1.24 -40.13
C ARG A 320 16.68 2.47 -40.33
N ASP A 321 16.21 3.47 -41.08
CA ASP A 321 16.93 4.74 -41.26
C ASP A 321 17.08 5.48 -39.92
N TRP A 322 16.02 5.55 -39.11
CA TRP A 322 16.06 6.13 -37.77
C TRP A 322 16.99 5.38 -36.82
N THR A 323 16.90 4.04 -36.80
CA THR A 323 17.80 3.18 -36.02
C THR A 323 19.26 3.49 -36.36
N ARG A 324 19.60 3.60 -37.65
CA ARG A 324 20.97 3.92 -38.10
C ARG A 324 21.43 5.34 -37.77
N ARG A 325 20.51 6.30 -37.58
CA ARG A 325 20.85 7.69 -37.29
C ARG A 325 20.96 7.98 -35.79
N TYR A 326 20.04 7.43 -35.01
CA TYR A 326 19.86 7.81 -33.61
C TYR A 326 20.24 6.71 -32.62
N ALA A 327 20.11 5.43 -33.01
CA ALA A 327 20.38 4.27 -32.16
C ALA A 327 21.77 3.65 -32.40
N VAL A 328 22.68 4.41 -33.01
CA VAL A 328 24.11 4.10 -33.00
C VAL A 328 24.64 4.59 -31.67
N GLY A 329 24.86 3.66 -30.73
CA GLY A 329 25.61 3.96 -29.52
C GLY A 329 26.88 4.71 -29.89
N LYS A 330 27.23 5.77 -29.14
CA LYS A 330 28.54 6.43 -29.30
C LYS A 330 29.56 5.30 -29.41
N ARG A 331 30.28 5.25 -30.54
CA ARG A 331 31.45 4.38 -30.67
C ARG A 331 32.34 4.71 -29.47
N GLU A 332 32.50 3.75 -28.56
CA GLU A 332 33.67 3.74 -27.67
C GLU A 332 34.95 3.74 -28.50
#